data_AF-A0A081DAM6-F1
#
_entry.id   AF-A0A081DAM6-F1
#
_cell.length_a   1.000
_cell.length_b   1.000
_cell.length_c   1.000
_cell.angle_alpha   90.00
_cell.angle_beta   90.00
_cell.angle_gamma   90.00
#
_symmetry.space_group_name_H-M   'P 1'
#
loop_
_entity.id
_entity.type
_entity.pdbx_description
1 polymer ?
#
loop_
_entity_poly.entity_id
_entity_poly.type
_entity_poly.pdbx_seq_one_letter_code
_entity_poly.pdbx_strand_id
1 'polypeptide(L)' 'MPKRQSEIFKMRYYDEVKFKDIANLLELSEGAVKSSYHIAAKKIEQFIKED' A
#
# COMPACT_ATOMS: atom_id res chain seq x y z
N MET A 1 10.31 -5.70 -1.54
CA MET A 1 9.02 -5.22 -2.08
C MET A 1 9.26 -4.06 -3.06
N PRO A 2 8.54 -3.92 -4.19
CA PRO A 2 8.69 -2.79 -5.11
C PRO A 2 8.42 -1.43 -4.46
N LYS A 3 9.11 -0.37 -4.89
CA LYS A 3 9.04 0.98 -4.29
C LYS A 3 7.60 1.50 -4.13
N ARG A 4 6.76 1.35 -5.16
CA ARG A 4 5.38 1.83 -5.18
C ARG A 4 4.46 1.11 -4.18
N GLN A 5 4.63 -0.20 -3.99
CA GLN A 5 3.87 -0.96 -2.99
C GLN A 5 4.26 -0.52 -1.57
N SER A 6 5.55 -0.25 -1.32
CA SER A 6 6.02 0.27 -0.05
C SER A 6 5.47 1.66 0.25
N GLU A 7 5.49 2.55 -0.76
CA GLU A 7 4.98 3.92 -0.64
C GLU A 7 3.48 3.94 -0.32
N ILE A 8 2.67 3.19 -1.06
CA ILE A 8 1.22 3.05 -0.82
C ILE A 8 0.95 2.47 0.57
N PHE A 9 1.71 1.46 0.99
CA PHE A 9 1.58 0.89 2.33
C PHE A 9 1.85 1.92 3.41
N LYS A 10 2.95 2.69 3.29
CA LYS A 10 3.32 3.70 4.29
C LYS A 10 2.25 4.80 4.41
N MET A 11 1.80 5.35 3.29
CA MET A 11 0.77 6.39 3.29
C MET A 11 -0.53 5.91 3.94
N ARG A 12 -0.93 4.66 3.69
CA ARG A 12 -2.17 4.14 4.27
C ARG A 12 -2.04 3.77 5.74
N TYR A 13 -0.91 3.17 6.13
CA TYR A 13 -0.71 2.55 7.44
C TYR A 13 -0.12 3.52 8.48
N TYR A 14 0.87 4.34 8.08
CA TYR A 14 1.52 5.29 8.98
C TYR A 14 0.88 6.68 8.89
N ASP A 15 0.59 7.14 7.67
CA ASP A 15 0.08 8.49 7.44
C ASP A 15 -1.47 8.54 7.41
N GLU A 16 -2.13 7.39 7.60
CA GLU A 16 -3.59 7.20 7.63
C GLU A 16 -4.36 7.81 6.43
N VAL A 17 -3.68 8.01 5.30
CA VAL A 17 -4.27 8.62 4.10
C VAL A 17 -5.32 7.68 3.48
N LYS A 18 -6.48 8.23 3.10
CA LYS A 18 -7.54 7.44 2.45
C LYS A 18 -7.07 6.97 1.07
N PHE A 19 -7.52 5.78 0.65
CA PHE A 19 -7.17 5.21 -0.65
C PHE A 19 -7.49 6.12 -1.83
N LYS A 20 -8.61 6.85 -1.77
CA LYS A 20 -9.00 7.82 -2.79
C LYS A 20 -8.00 8.97 -2.91
N ASP A 21 -7.49 9.47 -1.79
CA ASP A 21 -6.55 10.58 -1.76
C ASP A 21 -5.17 10.12 -2.25
N ILE A 22 -4.74 8.91 -1.89
CA ILE A 22 -3.54 8.28 -2.45
C ILE A 22 -3.68 8.08 -3.97
N ALA A 23 -4.86 7.66 -4.44
CA ALA A 23 -5.12 7.45 -5.86
C ALA A 23 -5.01 8.75 -6.66
N ASN A 24 -5.56 9.85 -6.12
CA ASN A 24 -5.41 11.18 -6.71
C ASN A 24 -3.95 11.64 -6.72
N LEU A 25 -3.22 11.46 -5.60
CA LEU A 25 -1.82 11.87 -5.48
C LEU A 25 -0.89 11.14 -6.45
N LEU A 26 -1.16 9.85 -6.70
CA LEU A 26 -0.33 9.01 -7.56
C LEU A 26 -0.83 8.90 -9.00
N GLU A 27 -1.91 9.61 -9.35
CA GLU A 27 -2.57 9.53 -10.66
C GLU A 27 -2.96 8.08 -11.04
N LEU A 28 -3.49 7.34 -10.07
CA LEU A 28 -3.94 5.95 -10.21
C LEU A 28 -5.44 5.82 -9.93
N SER A 29 -6.02 4.68 -10.28
CA SER A 29 -7.36 4.34 -9.81
C SER A 29 -7.33 3.90 -8.33
N GLU A 30 -8.40 4.17 -7.59
CA GLU A 30 -8.54 3.73 -6.20
C GLU A 30 -8.42 2.19 -6.08
N GLY A 31 -8.90 1.45 -7.08
CA GLY A 31 -8.73 0.00 -7.17
C GLY A 31 -7.27 -0.44 -7.30
N ALA A 32 -6.47 0.25 -8.10
CA ALA A 32 -5.04 -0.05 -8.24
C ALA A 32 -4.26 0.20 -6.94
N VAL A 33 -4.62 1.25 -6.20
CA VAL A 33 -4.04 1.55 -4.89
C VAL A 33 -4.42 0.47 -3.87
N LYS A 34 -5.70 0.09 -3.78
CA LYS A 34 -6.17 -0.97 -2.88
C LYS A 34 -5.46 -2.29 -3.15
N SER A 35 -5.41 -2.73 -4.41
CA SER A 35 -4.69 -3.97 -4.80
C SER A 35 -3.22 -3.90 -4.43
N SER A 36 -2.56 -2.77 -4.70
CA SER A 36 -1.16 -2.57 -4.33
C SER A 36 -0.93 -2.64 -2.82
N TYR A 37 -1.82 -2.03 -2.03
CA TYR A 37 -1.80 -2.09 -0.57
C TYR A 37 -1.96 -3.51 -0.06
N HIS A 38 -2.96 -4.26 -0.54
CA HIS A 38 -3.19 -5.65 -0.11
C HIS A 38 -1.99 -6.55 -0.39
N ILE A 39 -1.36 -6.41 -1.56
CA ILE A 39 -0.13 -7.15 -1.89
C ILE A 39 1.01 -6.76 -0.95
N ALA A 40 1.16 -5.47 -0.65
CA ALA A 40 2.18 -4.98 0.27
C ALA A 40 1.99 -5.52 1.68
N ALA A 41 0.77 -5.44 2.22
CA ALA A 41 0.40 -5.94 3.53
C ALA A 41 0.65 -7.44 3.66
N LYS A 42 0.25 -8.24 2.66
CA LYS A 42 0.50 -9.69 2.66
C LYS A 42 1.99 -10.04 2.69
N LYS A 43 2.84 -9.29 1.97
CA LYS A 43 4.29 -9.49 1.99
C LYS A 43 4.90 -9.18 3.36
N ILE A 44 4.42 -8.13 4.03
CA ILE A 44 4.88 -7.76 5.37
C ILE A 44 4.40 -8.78 6.39
N GLU A 45 3.14 -9.21 6.31
CA GLU A 45 2.60 -10.27 7.14
C GLU A 45 3.39 -11.58 7.01
N GLN A 46 3.73 -11.97 5.77
CA GLN A 46 4.56 -13.14 5.51
C GLN A 46 5.96 -12.99 6.13
N PHE A 47 6.59 -11.83 5.95
CA PHE A 47 7.90 -11.55 6.55
C PHE A 47 7.89 -11.69 8.08
N ILE A 48 6.86 -11.14 8.76
CA ILE A 48 6.73 -11.24 10.22
C ILE A 48 6.45 -12.68 10.68
N LYS A 49 5.79 -13.50 9.87
CA LYS A 49 5.49 -14.91 10.20
C LYS A 49 6.65 -15.87 9.95
N GLU A 50 7.61 -15.46 9.13
CA GLU A 50 8.80 -16.26 8.78
C GLU A 50 9.99 -15.97 9.72
N ASP A 51 9.89 -14.95 10.58
CA ASP A 51 10.78 -14.64 11.71
C ASP A 51 10.27 -15.26 13.03
#